data_AF-A0A3S4B184-F1
#
_entry.id   AF-A0A3S4B184-F1
#
_cell.length_a   1.000
_cell.length_b   1.000
_cell.length_c   1.000
_cell.angle_alpha   90.00
_cell.angle_beta   90.00
_cell.angle_gamma   90.00
#
_symmetry.space_group_name_H-M   'P 1'
#
loop_
_entity.id
_entity.type
_entity.pdbx_description
1 polymer ?
#
loop_
_entity_poly.entity_id
_entity_poly.type
_entity_poly.pdbx_seq_one_letter_code
_entity_poly.pdbx_strand_id
1 'polypeptide(L)'
;MRDLVARLRAYAAVDDPLAAAAATVALVVVGNQPFYPLYLHAIAGSAAWPAWLTLLSTPFFLAVPAVARWNSLIGRLLLPVVGVANTLLAIKALGRGSGLDLFLIPCALLAAVLVRPRERLLALPVLALPFLAYGWLGGLLGAPLVRVSPEQEAAMLVVNAISVASLVTLIGLLVAGLLDRRAAEPAAAR
;
A
#
# COMPACT_ATOMS: atom_id res chain seq x y z
N MET A 1 -21.27 -3.76 -14.26
CA MET A 1 -20.70 -3.13 -13.04
C MET A 1 -21.14 -3.79 -11.73
N ARG A 2 -22.45 -3.98 -11.45
CA ARG A 2 -22.90 -4.58 -10.17
C ARG A 2 -22.33 -5.98 -9.89
N ASP A 3 -22.25 -6.85 -10.91
CA ASP A 3 -21.69 -8.21 -10.78
C ASP A 3 -20.17 -8.19 -10.47
N LEU A 4 -19.41 -7.32 -11.12
CA LEU A 4 -17.98 -7.16 -10.84
C LEU A 4 -17.72 -6.70 -9.38
N VAL A 5 -18.50 -5.72 -8.90
CA VAL A 5 -18.41 -5.23 -7.52
C VAL A 5 -18.74 -6.35 -6.53
N ALA A 6 -19.76 -7.18 -6.82
CA ALA A 6 -20.10 -8.32 -5.97
C ALA A 6 -18.96 -9.35 -5.90
N ARG A 7 -18.33 -9.67 -7.04
CA ARG A 7 -17.19 -10.59 -7.10
C ARG A 7 -15.97 -10.06 -6.35
N LEU A 8 -15.66 -8.76 -6.48
CA LEU A 8 -14.57 -8.12 -5.73
C LEU A 8 -14.84 -8.12 -4.22
N ARG A 9 -16.07 -7.86 -3.80
CA ARG A 9 -16.48 -7.96 -2.39
C ARG A 9 -16.35 -9.38 -1.86
N ALA A 10 -16.79 -10.38 -2.63
CA ALA A 10 -16.64 -11.78 -2.27
C ALA A 10 -15.17 -12.20 -2.19
N TYR A 11 -14.31 -11.68 -3.07
CA TYR A 11 -12.87 -11.93 -3.02
C TYR A 11 -12.19 -11.27 -1.82
N ALA A 12 -12.64 -10.07 -1.44
CA ALA A 12 -12.16 -9.34 -0.26
C ALA A 12 -12.72 -9.88 1.06
N ALA A 13 -13.74 -10.75 1.01
CA ALA A 13 -14.37 -11.30 2.19
C ALA A 13 -13.39 -12.24 2.92
N VAL A 14 -12.90 -11.77 4.06
CA VAL A 14 -12.06 -12.50 4.98
C VAL A 14 -12.69 -12.38 6.36
N ASP A 15 -12.79 -13.49 7.10
CA ASP A 15 -13.47 -13.53 8.40
C ASP A 15 -12.81 -12.63 9.45
N ASP A 16 -11.48 -12.54 9.41
CA ASP A 16 -10.72 -11.66 10.30
C ASP A 16 -10.91 -10.19 9.89
N PRO A 17 -11.43 -9.32 10.79
CA PRO A 17 -11.72 -7.93 10.44
C PRO A 17 -10.48 -7.08 10.06
N LEU A 18 -9.32 -7.35 10.68
CA LEU A 18 -8.08 -6.67 10.31
C LEU A 18 -7.59 -7.16 8.94
N ALA A 19 -7.74 -8.46 8.66
CA ALA A 19 -7.36 -9.01 7.37
C ALA A 19 -8.31 -8.56 6.24
N ALA A 20 -9.60 -8.37 6.53
CA ALA A 20 -10.56 -7.77 5.60
C ALA A 20 -10.20 -6.30 5.29
N ALA A 21 -9.76 -5.53 6.28
CA ALA A 21 -9.24 -4.17 6.06
C ALA A 21 -7.99 -4.19 5.17
N ALA A 22 -7.04 -5.11 5.43
CA ALA A 22 -5.86 -5.29 4.59
C ALA A 22 -6.23 -5.67 3.13
N ALA A 23 -7.15 -6.62 2.96
CA ALA A 23 -7.67 -7.03 1.65
C ALA A 23 -8.31 -5.85 0.90
N THR A 24 -9.09 -5.02 1.60
CA THR A 24 -9.73 -3.83 1.03
C THR A 24 -8.69 -2.84 0.52
N VAL A 25 -7.69 -2.51 1.36
CA VAL A 25 -6.60 -1.60 0.97
C VAL A 25 -5.81 -2.16 -0.22
N ALA A 26 -5.49 -3.46 -0.21
CA ALA A 26 -4.79 -4.11 -1.31
C ALA A 26 -5.55 -3.97 -2.64
N LEU A 27 -6.87 -4.19 -2.63
CA LEU A 27 -7.70 -4.06 -3.83
C LEU A 27 -7.86 -2.61 -4.30
N VAL A 28 -7.87 -1.64 -3.39
CA VAL A 28 -7.83 -0.21 -3.77
C VAL A 28 -6.51 0.12 -4.47
N VAL A 29 -5.38 -0.38 -3.96
CA VAL A 29 -4.08 -0.20 -4.61
C VAL A 29 -4.06 -0.87 -6.00
N VAL A 30 -4.54 -2.11 -6.12
CA VAL A 30 -4.66 -2.81 -7.41
C VAL A 30 -5.54 -2.03 -8.38
N GLY A 31 -6.66 -1.48 -7.90
CA GLY A 31 -7.55 -0.66 -8.72
C GLY A 31 -6.87 0.60 -9.27
N ASN A 32 -5.93 1.19 -8.51
CA ASN A 32 -5.18 2.37 -8.94
C ASN A 32 -4.00 2.04 -9.89
N GLN A 33 -3.40 0.86 -9.75
CA GLN A 33 -2.20 0.47 -10.51
C GLN A 33 -2.26 0.71 -12.03
N PRO A 34 -3.33 0.36 -12.78
CA PRO A 34 -3.39 0.61 -14.22
C PRO A 34 -3.46 2.09 -14.60
N PHE A 35 -3.94 2.95 -13.70
CA PHE A 35 -4.07 4.38 -13.97
C PHE A 35 -2.83 5.17 -13.58
N TYR A 36 -2.05 4.69 -12.60
CA TYR A 36 -0.87 5.40 -12.12
C TYR A 36 0.15 5.74 -13.23
N PRO A 37 0.55 4.82 -14.12
CA PRO A 37 1.40 5.15 -15.27
C PRO A 37 0.77 6.17 -16.22
N LEU A 38 -0.56 6.20 -16.34
CA LEU A 38 -1.27 7.13 -17.23
C LEU A 38 -1.22 8.57 -16.71
N TYR A 39 -1.42 8.77 -15.40
CA TYR A 39 -1.30 10.10 -14.79
C TYR A 39 0.13 10.64 -14.91
N LEU A 40 1.14 9.77 -14.74
CA LEU A 40 2.54 10.16 -14.90
C LEU A 40 2.91 10.41 -16.36
N HIS A 41 2.33 9.67 -17.30
CA HIS A 41 2.48 9.95 -18.72
C HIS A 41 1.88 11.32 -19.10
N ALA A 42 0.78 11.73 -18.47
CA ALA A 42 0.24 13.07 -18.68
C ALA A 42 1.18 14.19 -18.18
N ILE A 43 2.03 13.91 -17.19
CA ILE A 43 3.00 14.87 -16.62
C ILE A 43 4.32 14.88 -17.39
N ALA A 44 4.89 13.70 -17.65
CA ALA A 44 6.25 13.54 -18.18
C ALA A 44 6.32 12.95 -19.59
N GLY A 45 5.17 12.73 -20.24
CA GLY A 45 5.11 12.14 -21.57
C GLY A 45 5.75 10.76 -21.62
N SER A 46 6.44 10.47 -22.72
CA SER A 46 7.12 9.18 -22.93
C SER A 46 8.21 8.88 -21.90
N ALA A 47 8.74 9.89 -21.21
CA ALA A 47 9.74 9.68 -20.17
C ALA A 47 9.19 8.87 -18.98
N ALA A 48 7.88 8.90 -18.74
CA ALA A 48 7.22 8.15 -17.66
C ALA A 48 7.12 6.64 -17.89
N TRP A 49 7.67 6.09 -18.98
CA TRP A 49 7.60 4.65 -19.25
C TRP A 49 8.04 3.74 -18.07
N PRO A 50 9.03 4.10 -17.21
CA PRO A 50 9.41 3.24 -16.10
C PRO A 50 8.29 3.04 -15.07
N ALA A 51 7.29 3.93 -15.02
CA ALA A 51 6.14 3.79 -14.14
C ALA A 51 5.38 2.47 -14.37
N TRP A 52 5.39 1.93 -15.58
CA TRP A 52 4.75 0.65 -15.89
C TRP A 52 5.37 -0.52 -15.11
N LEU A 53 6.62 -0.41 -14.64
CA LEU A 53 7.26 -1.43 -13.82
C LEU A 53 6.53 -1.63 -12.48
N THR A 54 5.82 -0.62 -11.95
CA THR A 54 5.08 -0.77 -10.69
C THR A 54 3.97 -1.81 -10.80
N LEU A 55 3.47 -2.10 -12.01
CA LEU A 55 2.48 -3.16 -12.26
C LEU A 55 3.01 -4.55 -11.90
N LEU A 56 4.33 -4.76 -11.85
CA LEU A 56 4.92 -6.02 -11.40
C LEU A 56 4.53 -6.36 -9.95
N SER A 57 4.11 -5.36 -9.16
CA SER A 57 3.62 -5.56 -7.80
C SER A 57 2.15 -6.03 -7.74
N THR A 58 1.36 -5.86 -8.81
CA THR A 58 -0.06 -6.24 -8.88
C THR A 58 -0.34 -7.66 -8.39
N PRO A 59 0.34 -8.72 -8.87
CA PRO A 59 0.06 -10.08 -8.42
C PRO A 59 0.28 -10.25 -6.91
N PHE A 60 1.22 -9.53 -6.30
CA PHE A 60 1.50 -9.64 -4.88
C PHE A 60 0.45 -8.91 -4.02
N PHE A 61 -0.06 -7.77 -4.48
CA PHE A 61 -1.21 -7.13 -3.82
C PHE A 61 -2.48 -7.99 -3.97
N LEU A 62 -2.71 -8.57 -5.14
CA LEU A 62 -3.80 -9.54 -5.34
C LEU A 62 -3.64 -10.77 -4.47
N ALA A 63 -2.43 -11.18 -4.10
CA ALA A 63 -2.24 -12.31 -3.20
C ALA A 63 -2.72 -12.03 -1.76
N VAL A 64 -2.85 -10.76 -1.33
CA VAL A 64 -3.22 -10.41 0.05
C VAL A 64 -4.53 -11.06 0.51
N PRO A 65 -5.68 -10.91 -0.18
CA PRO A 65 -6.92 -11.57 0.23
C PRO A 65 -6.87 -13.11 0.13
N ALA A 66 -6.09 -13.65 -0.81
CA ALA A 66 -5.92 -15.10 -0.93
C ALA A 66 -5.13 -15.67 0.26
N VAL A 67 -4.01 -15.06 0.61
CA VAL A 67 -3.17 -15.47 1.74
C VAL A 67 -3.89 -15.23 3.06
N ALA A 68 -4.64 -14.13 3.19
CA ALA A 68 -5.40 -13.80 4.39
C ALA A 68 -6.48 -14.85 4.75
N ARG A 69 -7.06 -15.52 3.75
CA ARG A 69 -8.02 -16.62 3.96
C ARG A 69 -7.37 -17.89 4.48
N TRP A 70 -6.11 -18.12 4.14
CA TRP A 70 -5.34 -19.26 4.66
C TRP A 70 -4.72 -18.95 6.02
N ASN A 71 -4.14 -17.77 6.18
CA ASN A 71 -3.53 -17.29 7.41
C ASN A 71 -3.70 -15.77 7.53
N SER A 72 -4.58 -15.36 8.46
CA SER A 72 -4.89 -13.95 8.69
C SER A 72 -3.64 -13.11 8.99
N LEU A 73 -2.72 -13.59 9.84
CA LEU A 73 -1.53 -12.83 10.22
C LEU A 73 -0.62 -12.62 9.01
N ILE A 74 -0.31 -13.68 8.27
CA ILE A 74 0.55 -13.59 7.10
C ILE A 74 -0.09 -12.68 6.04
N GLY A 75 -1.40 -12.80 5.79
CA GLY A 75 -2.10 -11.93 4.86
C GLY A 75 -2.05 -10.46 5.23
N ARG A 76 -2.22 -10.14 6.52
CA ARG A 76 -2.11 -8.76 7.05
C ARG A 76 -0.71 -8.19 6.89
N LEU A 77 0.32 -8.99 7.20
CA LEU A 77 1.72 -8.56 7.11
C LEU A 77 2.24 -8.50 5.67
N LEU A 78 1.68 -9.29 4.76
CA LEU A 78 2.05 -9.27 3.35
C LEU A 78 1.79 -7.89 2.72
N LEU A 79 0.68 -7.23 3.07
CA LEU A 79 0.32 -5.93 2.52
C LEU A 79 1.42 -4.85 2.70
N PRO A 80 1.88 -4.51 3.92
CA PRO A 80 2.94 -3.52 4.09
C PRO A 80 4.28 -3.97 3.50
N VAL A 81 4.58 -5.28 3.48
CA VAL A 81 5.79 -5.81 2.83
C VAL A 81 5.77 -5.53 1.32
N VAL A 82 4.68 -5.87 0.66
CA VAL A 82 4.48 -5.60 -0.78
C VAL A 82 4.44 -4.08 -1.05
N GLY A 83 3.83 -3.32 -0.15
CA GLY A 83 3.83 -1.86 -0.19
C GLY A 83 5.24 -1.26 -0.20
N VAL A 84 6.12 -1.72 0.70
CA VAL A 84 7.52 -1.29 0.74
C VAL A 84 8.26 -1.70 -0.53
N ALA A 85 8.11 -2.96 -0.97
CA ALA A 85 8.77 -3.45 -2.19
C ALA A 85 8.34 -2.64 -3.43
N ASN A 86 7.03 -2.37 -3.58
CA ASN A 86 6.51 -1.52 -4.64
C ASN A 86 7.04 -0.08 -4.53
N THR A 87 7.16 0.46 -3.32
CA THR A 87 7.70 1.80 -3.10
C THR A 87 9.17 1.89 -3.52
N LEU A 88 10.00 0.89 -3.16
CA LEU A 88 11.39 0.83 -3.59
C LEU A 88 11.52 0.68 -5.12
N LEU A 89 10.68 -0.16 -5.73
CA LEU A 89 10.62 -0.28 -7.19
C LEU A 89 10.23 1.04 -7.86
N ALA A 90 9.23 1.73 -7.32
CA ALA A 90 8.80 3.03 -7.81
C ALA A 90 9.91 4.09 -7.66
N ILE A 91 10.62 4.13 -6.52
CA ILE A 91 11.77 5.01 -6.31
C ILE A 91 12.85 4.72 -7.35
N LYS A 92 13.14 3.44 -7.62
CA LYS A 92 14.10 3.08 -8.67
C LYS A 92 13.63 3.56 -10.05
N ALA A 93 12.35 3.43 -10.34
CA ALA A 93 11.78 3.82 -11.63
C ALA A 93 11.77 5.34 -11.82
N LEU A 94 11.36 6.11 -10.80
CA LEU A 94 10.93 7.50 -10.94
C LEU A 94 11.74 8.49 -10.10
N GLY A 95 12.55 8.01 -9.15
CA GLY A 95 13.39 8.84 -8.30
C GLY A 95 12.69 9.35 -7.04
N ARG A 96 13.50 9.68 -6.04
CA ARG A 96 13.03 10.15 -4.71
C ARG A 96 12.39 11.53 -4.79
N GLY A 97 12.88 12.40 -5.68
CA GLY A 97 12.36 13.76 -5.85
C GLY A 97 10.87 13.80 -6.26
N SER A 98 10.36 12.73 -6.86
CA SER A 98 8.93 12.56 -7.17
C SER A 98 8.05 12.29 -5.93
N GLY A 99 8.58 12.33 -4.70
CA GLY A 99 7.82 12.19 -3.46
C GLY A 99 7.45 10.75 -3.08
N LEU A 100 8.03 9.74 -3.75
CA LEU A 100 7.66 8.34 -3.55
C LEU A 100 8.03 7.77 -2.18
N ASP A 101 9.05 8.32 -1.51
CA ASP A 101 9.37 7.96 -0.12
C ASP A 101 8.18 8.12 0.83
N LEU A 102 7.26 9.04 0.53
CA LEU A 102 6.05 9.28 1.33
C LEU A 102 5.15 8.03 1.41
N PHE A 103 5.20 7.12 0.44
CA PHE A 103 4.44 5.87 0.49
C PHE A 103 4.93 4.89 1.58
N LEU A 104 6.11 5.12 2.16
CA LEU A 104 6.55 4.37 3.33
C LEU A 104 5.73 4.70 4.59
N ILE A 105 5.08 5.89 4.63
CA ILE A 105 4.19 6.30 5.73
C ILE A 105 2.96 5.37 5.85
N PRO A 106 2.13 5.19 4.80
CA PRO A 106 1.02 4.23 4.89
C PRO A 106 1.51 2.80 5.10
N CYS A 107 2.69 2.41 4.62
CA CYS A 107 3.26 1.09 4.91
C CYS A 107 3.56 0.91 6.41
N ALA A 108 4.17 1.91 7.06
CA ALA A 108 4.42 1.90 8.50
C ALA A 108 3.12 1.92 9.30
N LEU A 109 2.15 2.74 8.88
CA LEU A 109 0.82 2.79 9.48
C LEU A 109 0.14 1.42 9.42
N LEU A 110 0.11 0.78 8.25
CA LEU A 110 -0.46 -0.55 8.05
C LEU A 110 0.22 -1.60 8.92
N ALA A 111 1.56 -1.61 8.98
CA ALA A 111 2.32 -2.52 9.84
C ALA A 111 2.01 -2.33 11.33
N ALA A 112 1.65 -1.12 11.77
CA ALA A 112 1.28 -0.83 13.14
C ALA A 112 -0.18 -1.20 13.47
N VAL A 113 -1.13 -0.84 12.60
CA VAL A 113 -2.57 -0.95 12.90
C VAL A 113 -3.17 -2.32 12.56
N LEU A 114 -2.52 -3.09 11.69
CA LEU A 114 -2.98 -4.42 11.29
C LEU A 114 -2.42 -5.53 12.17
N VAL A 115 -1.89 -5.23 13.36
CA VAL A 115 -1.26 -6.20 14.25
C VAL A 115 -1.94 -6.21 15.62
N ARG A 116 -2.27 -7.40 16.12
CA ARG A 116 -2.85 -7.54 17.47
C ARG A 116 -1.75 -7.47 18.53
N PRO A 117 -2.05 -7.06 19.78
CA PRO A 117 -1.04 -6.99 20.84
C PRO A 117 -0.22 -8.27 21.03
N ARG A 118 -0.84 -9.45 20.88
CA ARG A 118 -0.19 -10.77 21.00
C ARG A 118 0.77 -11.11 19.84
N GLU A 119 0.66 -10.41 18.71
CA GLU A 119 1.41 -10.69 17.48
C GLU A 119 2.58 -9.71 17.28
N ARG A 120 2.72 -8.70 18.16
CA ARG A 120 3.66 -7.59 17.99
C ARG A 120 5.09 -8.03 17.76
N LEU A 121 5.58 -9.00 18.54
CA LEU A 121 6.95 -9.50 18.40
C LEU A 121 7.20 -10.12 17.02
N LEU A 122 6.22 -10.86 16.49
CA LEU A 122 6.30 -11.47 15.15
C LEU A 122 6.23 -10.41 14.05
N ALA A 123 5.54 -9.30 14.29
CA ALA A 123 5.39 -8.22 13.32
C ALA A 123 6.51 -7.17 13.38
N LEU A 124 7.40 -7.20 14.39
CA LEU A 124 8.49 -6.23 14.53
C LEU A 124 9.36 -6.08 13.26
N PRO A 125 9.76 -7.17 12.56
CA PRO A 125 10.52 -7.02 11.32
C PRO A 125 9.77 -6.23 10.25
N VAL A 126 8.45 -6.47 10.13
CA VAL A 126 7.58 -5.79 9.16
C VAL A 126 7.34 -4.34 9.56
N LEU A 127 7.25 -4.05 10.86
CA LEU A 127 7.13 -2.68 11.38
C LEU A 127 8.40 -1.86 11.15
N ALA A 128 9.58 -2.49 11.28
CA ALA A 128 10.87 -1.84 11.03
C ALA A 128 11.15 -1.61 9.54
N LEU A 129 10.56 -2.44 8.67
CA LEU A 129 10.86 -2.47 7.24
C LEU A 129 10.73 -1.12 6.52
N PRO A 130 9.67 -0.30 6.71
CA PRO A 130 9.56 1.02 6.07
C PRO A 130 10.68 1.98 6.49
N PHE A 131 11.12 1.92 7.75
CA PHE A 131 12.22 2.77 8.25
C PHE A 131 13.56 2.32 7.67
N LEU A 132 13.80 1.01 7.59
CA LEU A 132 14.99 0.45 6.94
C LEU A 132 15.00 0.78 5.43
N ALA A 133 13.82 0.76 4.79
CA ALA A 133 13.68 1.14 3.40
C ALA A 133 14.04 2.61 3.17
N TYR A 134 13.56 3.50 4.04
CA TYR A 134 13.84 4.94 3.94
C TYR A 134 15.33 5.25 4.20
N GLY A 135 15.87 4.72 5.30
CA GLY A 135 17.19 5.08 5.81
C GLY A 135 18.35 4.36 5.14
N TRP A 136 18.13 3.16 4.59
CA TRP A 136 19.20 2.35 4.02
C TRP A 136 18.90 1.83 2.61
N LEU A 137 17.85 1.02 2.42
CA LEU A 137 17.64 0.31 1.14
C LEU A 137 17.43 1.29 -0.02
N GLY A 138 16.74 2.41 0.22
CA GLY A 138 16.52 3.45 -0.78
C GLY A 138 17.82 4.09 -1.29
N GLY A 139 18.86 4.15 -0.45
CA GLY A 139 20.18 4.65 -0.85
C GLY A 139 20.94 3.70 -1.78
N LEU A 140 20.58 2.42 -1.80
CA LEU A 140 21.23 1.39 -2.62
C LEU A 140 20.68 1.33 -4.04
N LEU A 141 19.60 2.05 -4.35
CA LEU A 141 18.91 1.97 -5.64
C LEU A 141 19.66 2.70 -6.78
N GLY A 142 20.59 3.60 -6.44
CA GLY A 142 21.32 4.41 -7.40
C GLY A 142 20.42 5.41 -8.15
N ALA A 143 20.83 5.80 -9.35
CA ALA A 143 20.09 6.78 -10.16
C ALA A 143 18.72 6.22 -10.64
N PRO A 144 17.69 7.08 -10.74
CA PRO A 144 16.40 6.69 -11.27
C PRO A 144 16.45 6.38 -12.77
N LEU A 145 15.48 5.59 -13.25
CA LEU A 145 15.34 5.26 -14.67
C LEU A 145 14.72 6.42 -15.47
N VAL A 146 13.80 7.16 -14.85
CA VAL A 146 13.17 8.33 -15.45
C VAL A 146 14.19 9.47 -15.57
N ARG A 147 14.05 10.29 -16.62
CA ARG A 147 14.75 11.56 -16.77
C ARG A 147 13.73 12.63 -17.10
N VAL A 148 13.50 13.54 -16.16
CA VAL A 148 12.46 14.57 -16.22
C VAL A 148 13.01 15.92 -15.78
N SER A 149 12.33 17.00 -16.16
CA SER A 149 12.68 18.33 -15.67
C SER A 149 12.29 18.52 -14.19
N PRO A 150 12.84 19.51 -13.49
CA PRO A 150 12.45 19.83 -12.11
C PRO A 150 10.95 20.13 -11.96
N GLU A 151 10.33 20.77 -12.96
CA GLU A 151 8.90 21.09 -12.95
C GLU A 151 8.03 19.84 -13.05
N GLN A 152 8.44 18.88 -13.90
CA GLN A 152 7.78 17.59 -14.02
C GLN A 152 7.92 16.78 -12.73
N GLU A 153 9.11 16.76 -12.13
CA GLU A 153 9.35 16.10 -10.85
C GLU A 153 8.48 16.69 -9.72
N ALA A 154 8.38 18.01 -9.64
CA ALA A 154 7.50 18.68 -8.67
C ALA A 154 6.02 18.35 -8.88
N ALA A 155 5.56 18.27 -10.13
CA ALA A 155 4.20 17.84 -10.44
C ALA A 155 3.93 16.38 -10.02
N MET A 156 4.89 15.47 -10.23
CA MET A 156 4.80 14.09 -9.75
C MET A 156 4.73 14.03 -8.23
N LEU A 157 5.53 14.85 -7.53
CA LEU A 157 5.48 14.95 -6.06
C LEU A 157 4.09 15.30 -5.58
N VAL A 158 3.43 16.31 -6.17
CA VAL A 158 2.09 16.72 -5.77
C VAL A 158 1.09 15.57 -5.92
N VAL A 159 1.08 14.88 -7.06
CA VAL A 159 0.17 13.74 -7.31
C VAL A 159 0.43 12.59 -6.33
N ASN A 160 1.70 12.29 -6.06
CA ASN A 160 2.09 11.25 -5.10
C ASN A 160 1.71 11.61 -3.67
N ALA A 161 1.91 12.87 -3.26
CA ALA A 161 1.52 13.36 -1.94
C ALA A 161 0.00 13.27 -1.71
N ILE A 162 -0.81 13.64 -2.72
CA ILE A 162 -2.27 13.50 -2.66
C ILE A 162 -2.68 12.03 -2.55
N SER A 163 -2.00 11.15 -3.31
CA SER A 163 -2.25 9.70 -3.27
C SER A 163 -1.95 9.11 -1.89
N VAL A 164 -0.82 9.53 -1.28
CA VAL A 164 -0.43 9.13 0.07
C VAL A 164 -1.43 9.62 1.11
N ALA A 165 -1.81 10.90 1.07
CA ALA A 165 -2.80 11.46 1.98
C ALA A 165 -4.13 10.72 1.87
N SER A 166 -4.61 10.47 0.66
CA SER A 166 -5.85 9.72 0.41
C SER A 166 -5.78 8.30 0.97
N LEU A 167 -4.65 7.61 0.78
CA LEU A 167 -4.46 6.25 1.27
C LEU A 167 -4.40 6.21 2.81
N VAL A 168 -3.68 7.14 3.44
CA VAL A 168 -3.62 7.27 4.91
C VAL A 168 -5.01 7.56 5.48
N THR A 169 -5.77 8.47 4.87
CA THR A 169 -7.15 8.77 5.26
C THR A 169 -8.05 7.54 5.14
N LEU A 170 -7.97 6.80 4.03
CA LEU A 170 -8.72 5.55 3.86
C LEU A 170 -8.39 4.54 4.96
N ILE A 171 -7.10 4.32 5.24
CA ILE A 171 -6.66 3.40 6.30
C ILE A 171 -7.24 3.84 7.65
N GLY A 172 -7.16 5.14 7.97
CA GLY A 172 -7.72 5.71 9.19
C GLY A 172 -9.22 5.47 9.33
N LEU A 173 -9.99 5.68 8.26
CA LEU A 173 -11.44 5.43 8.24
C LEU A 173 -11.78 3.95 8.44
N LEU A 174 -11.03 3.04 7.80
CA LEU A 174 -11.22 1.60 7.97
C LEU A 174 -10.93 1.17 9.41
N VAL A 175 -9.83 1.68 10.01
CA VAL A 175 -9.47 1.38 11.40
C VAL A 175 -10.49 1.97 12.39
N ALA A 176 -10.96 3.20 12.17
CA ALA A 176 -12.00 3.81 13.00
C ALA A 176 -13.28 2.96 13.02
N GLY A 177 -13.74 2.52 11.85
CA GLY A 177 -14.92 1.65 11.76
C GLY A 177 -14.75 0.27 12.42
N LEU A 178 -13.52 -0.22 12.59
CA LEU A 178 -13.23 -1.44 13.36
C LEU A 178 -13.29 -1.21 14.87
N LEU A 179 -12.88 -0.03 15.34
CA LEU A 179 -12.95 0.33 16.75
C LEU A 179 -14.41 0.47 17.22
N ASP A 180 -15.26 1.09 16.39
CA ASP A 180 -16.70 1.24 16.69
C ASP A 180 -17.39 -0.13 16.85
N ARG A 181 -17.10 -1.09 15.96
CA ARG A 181 -17.68 -2.45 16.04
C ARG A 181 -17.28 -3.16 17.33
N ARG A 182 -16.02 -3.03 17.76
CA ARG A 182 -15.54 -3.62 19.02
C ARG A 182 -16.14 -2.97 20.27
N ALA A 183 -16.50 -1.69 20.18
CA ALA A 183 -17.18 -0.98 21.27
C ALA A 183 -18.66 -1.40 21.38
N ALA A 184 -19.30 -1.76 20.26
CA ALA A 184 -20.69 -2.20 20.20
C ALA A 184 -20.90 -3.68 20.62
N GLU A 185 -19.86 -4.51 20.69
CA GLU A 185 -19.96 -5.90 21.15
C GLU A 185 -20.18 -5.96 22.68
N PRO A 186 -21.28 -6.58 23.17
CA PRO A 186 -21.59 -6.65 24.60
C PRO A 186 -20.53 -7.43 25.39
N ALA A 187 -20.23 -6.95 26.60
CA ALA A 187 -19.12 -7.40 27.45
C ALA A 187 -19.14 -8.89 27.88
N ALA A 188 -20.16 -9.67 27.53
CA ALA A 188 -20.33 -11.06 27.93
C ALA A 188 -19.53 -12.08 27.09
N ALA A 189 -18.78 -11.64 26.07
CA ALA A 189 -17.99 -12.51 25.20
C ALA A 189 -16.47 -12.27 25.26
N ARG A 190 -15.97 -11.52 26.26
CA ARG A 190 -14.54 -11.24 26.46
C ARG A 190 -13.91 -12.15 27.50
#